data_AF-A0A1Z5K2X2-F1
#
_entry.id   AF-A0A1Z5K2X2-F1
#
_cell.length_a   1.000
_cell.length_b   1.000
_cell.length_c   1.000
_cell.angle_alpha   90.00
_cell.angle_beta   90.00
_cell.angle_gamma   90.00
#
_symmetry.space_group_name_H-M   'P 1'
#
loop_
_entity.id
_entity.type
_entity.pdbx_description
1 polymer ?
#
loop_
_entity_poly.entity_id
_entity_poly.type
_entity_poly.pdbx_seq_one_letter_code
_entity_poly.pdbx_strand_id
1 'polypeptide(L)'
;MHYSSHLTLTTRLSCALPANIRVFHCSKETAILQQMKTQSWSQLFRAPFQAASAPNKPPTLDDIPDLIDQIMLHSNSETRAAAAKRIYELCDVAHKENRVPMVCSAKYDVLTPLAKCLTQDSGKGRHLACLALNNLSVPPENRHAMALGPASKDVIGALCRVIAEDKHESYICCICLMNLSFLEASITSILQYSPPLDDKALSPLDNPNSLLRVLEKLLANAPDVPKSESGKSETDKLLAAAVPKASSSKSEAVRWTCGSLKNLAKSEENAALIGKTNIPKYVVENIRAATDPPSQWKSNSLEDYALSLILHLAQWPVCHETLIRVGAEDAIKPVASMNDPRGIEAKTVCALLEAKKDALAMIFC
;
A
#
# COMPACT_ATOMS: atom_id res chain seq x y z
N MET A 1 -2.00 59.14 9.86
CA MET A 1 -1.84 57.80 10.45
C MET A 1 -1.64 56.82 9.32
N HIS A 2 -0.43 56.29 9.22
CA HIS A 2 0.01 55.35 8.18
C HIS A 2 -0.61 53.98 8.41
N TYR A 3 -1.15 53.35 7.36
CA TYR A 3 -1.02 51.92 7.19
C TYR A 3 -0.65 51.62 5.74
N SER A 4 0.54 51.02 5.63
CA SER A 4 1.24 50.67 4.40
C SER A 4 0.78 49.31 3.90
N SER A 5 0.68 49.25 2.58
CA SER A 5 0.54 48.10 1.70
C SER A 5 1.50 46.94 1.99
N HIS A 6 0.95 45.72 2.04
CA HIS A 6 1.63 44.49 1.64
C HIS A 6 0.63 43.61 0.87
N LEU A 7 0.56 43.81 -0.44
CA LEU A 7 0.00 42.83 -1.37
C LEU A 7 1.17 41.96 -1.84
N THR A 8 1.24 40.74 -1.33
CA THR A 8 2.18 39.73 -1.82
C THR A 8 1.67 39.20 -3.15
N LEU A 9 2.32 39.60 -4.24
CA LEU A 9 2.06 39.13 -5.58
C LEU A 9 2.56 37.68 -5.71
N THR A 10 1.70 36.70 -5.41
CA THR A 10 1.96 35.30 -5.77
C THR A 10 1.57 35.12 -7.22
N THR A 11 2.48 35.49 -8.13
CA THR A 11 2.34 35.24 -9.56
C THR A 11 2.27 33.73 -9.78
N ARG A 12 1.07 33.23 -10.06
CA ARG A 12 0.84 31.84 -10.47
C ARG A 12 1.58 31.62 -11.80
N LEU A 13 2.72 30.92 -11.75
CA LEU A 13 3.29 30.21 -12.88
C LEU A 13 2.33 29.07 -13.25
N SER A 14 1.25 29.42 -13.95
CA SER A 14 0.47 28.50 -14.77
C SER A 14 1.26 28.24 -16.06
N CYS A 15 2.41 27.58 -15.96
CA CYS A 15 3.04 27.01 -17.15
C CYS A 15 2.18 25.81 -17.59
N ALA A 16 1.73 25.89 -18.84
CA ALA A 16 0.86 24.94 -19.49
C ALA A 16 1.45 23.51 -19.46
N LEU A 17 0.95 22.67 -18.56
CA LEU A 17 0.98 21.23 -18.78
C LEU A 17 -0.09 20.91 -19.84
N PRO A 18 0.20 20.10 -20.88
CA PRO A 18 -0.77 19.78 -21.91
C PRO A 18 -2.04 19.17 -21.30
N ALA A 19 -3.21 19.68 -21.70
CA ALA A 19 -4.53 19.19 -21.26
C ALA A 19 -4.73 17.67 -21.49
N ASN A 20 -3.95 17.09 -22.39
CA ASN A 20 -3.96 15.66 -22.71
C ASN A 20 -3.46 14.76 -21.56
N ILE A 21 -2.74 15.27 -20.56
CA ILE A 21 -2.23 14.44 -19.44
C ILE A 21 -3.34 14.11 -18.43
N ARG A 22 -4.35 14.98 -18.26
CA ARG A 22 -5.43 14.74 -17.28
C ARG A 22 -6.41 13.63 -17.69
N VAL A 23 -6.52 13.32 -18.98
CA VAL A 23 -7.53 12.37 -19.51
C VAL A 23 -7.06 10.91 -19.45
N PHE A 24 -5.75 10.65 -19.39
CA PHE A 24 -5.21 9.27 -19.37
C PHE A 24 -5.42 8.52 -18.04
N HIS A 25 -5.77 9.22 -16.95
CA HIS A 25 -5.81 8.63 -15.61
C HIS A 25 -7.03 7.72 -15.35
N CYS A 26 -8.18 7.99 -15.99
CA CYS A 26 -9.44 7.32 -15.67
C CYS A 26 -9.55 5.88 -16.22
N SER A 27 -8.99 5.60 -17.41
CA SER A 27 -9.18 4.30 -18.09
C SER A 27 -8.36 3.14 -17.50
N LYS A 28 -7.17 3.41 -16.94
CA LYS A 28 -6.31 2.36 -16.34
C LYS A 28 -6.85 1.87 -14.98
N GLU A 29 -7.52 2.73 -14.21
CA GLU A 29 -8.04 2.37 -12.88
C GLU A 29 -9.15 1.32 -12.96
N THR A 30 -10.03 1.42 -13.95
CA THR A 30 -11.06 0.41 -14.22
C THR A 30 -10.43 -0.94 -14.58
N ALA A 31 -9.33 -0.95 -15.34
CA ALA A 31 -8.63 -2.18 -15.73
C ALA A 31 -7.91 -2.85 -14.54
N ILE A 32 -7.33 -2.08 -13.61
CA ILE A 32 -6.71 -2.61 -12.38
C ILE A 32 -7.78 -3.21 -11.46
N LEU A 33 -8.91 -2.51 -11.27
CA LEU A 33 -10.05 -3.05 -10.51
C LEU A 33 -10.62 -4.31 -11.17
N GLN A 34 -10.63 -4.39 -12.50
CA GLN A 34 -11.06 -5.58 -13.24
C GLN A 34 -10.06 -6.74 -13.13
N GLN A 35 -8.76 -6.47 -13.11
CA GLN A 35 -7.70 -7.46 -12.91
C GLN A 35 -7.66 -7.98 -11.47
N MET A 36 -7.92 -7.13 -10.47
CA MET A 36 -8.13 -7.53 -9.09
C MET A 36 -9.38 -8.41 -8.92
N LYS A 37 -10.42 -8.20 -9.73
CA LYS A 37 -11.61 -9.07 -9.78
C LYS A 37 -11.34 -10.44 -10.42
N THR A 38 -10.36 -10.57 -11.33
CA THR A 38 -10.10 -11.81 -12.09
C THR A 38 -8.92 -12.64 -11.59
N GLN A 39 -8.01 -12.08 -10.78
CA GLN A 39 -7.00 -12.90 -10.09
C GLN A 39 -7.68 -13.78 -9.04
N SER A 40 -7.71 -15.08 -9.32
CA SER A 40 -8.19 -16.12 -8.42
C SER A 40 -7.21 -16.33 -7.27
N TRP A 41 -7.34 -15.50 -6.22
CA TRP A 41 -6.56 -15.59 -4.97
C TRP A 41 -6.68 -16.94 -4.25
N SER A 42 -7.64 -17.78 -4.62
CA SER A 42 -7.92 -19.08 -4.01
C SER A 42 -6.83 -20.15 -4.24
N GLN A 43 -5.95 -20.00 -5.22
CA GLN A 43 -4.92 -21.01 -5.53
C GLN A 43 -3.63 -20.85 -4.73
N LEU A 44 -3.34 -19.68 -4.17
CA LEU A 44 -2.11 -19.44 -3.40
C LEU A 44 -2.21 -19.84 -1.92
N PHE A 45 -3.40 -20.14 -1.38
CA PHE A 45 -3.61 -20.16 0.07
C PHE A 45 -4.51 -21.30 0.60
N ARG A 46 -4.34 -22.53 0.10
CA ARG A 46 -4.83 -23.73 0.79
C ARG A 46 -3.75 -24.32 1.69
N ALA A 47 -3.58 -23.78 2.89
CA ALA A 47 -2.89 -24.52 3.94
C ALA A 47 -3.90 -25.47 4.65
N PRO A 48 -3.59 -26.76 4.87
CA PRO A 48 -4.47 -27.65 5.61
C PRO A 48 -4.50 -27.26 7.09
N PHE A 49 -5.67 -26.88 7.58
CA PHE A 49 -5.91 -26.60 8.99
C PHE A 49 -6.40 -27.88 9.68
N GLN A 50 -5.68 -28.35 10.71
CA GLN A 50 -6.23 -29.34 11.65
C GLN A 50 -7.13 -28.61 12.65
N ALA A 51 -8.43 -28.89 12.57
CA ALA A 51 -9.46 -28.24 13.36
C ALA A 51 -9.62 -28.88 14.74
N ALA A 52 -9.69 -28.03 15.78
CA ALA A 52 -10.50 -28.36 16.95
C ALA A 52 -11.96 -28.53 16.51
N SER A 53 -12.75 -29.36 17.21
CA SER A 53 -14.12 -29.75 16.84
C SER A 53 -15.01 -28.53 16.58
N ALA A 54 -15.05 -28.08 15.32
CA ALA A 54 -15.85 -26.94 14.91
C ALA A 54 -17.34 -27.35 14.90
N PRO A 55 -18.26 -26.42 15.23
CA PRO A 55 -19.68 -26.68 15.06
C PRO A 55 -19.99 -27.08 13.61
N ASN A 56 -20.81 -28.12 13.43
CA ASN A 56 -21.06 -28.78 12.13
C ASN A 56 -21.77 -27.90 11.08
N LYS A 57 -22.32 -26.74 11.46
CA LYS A 57 -23.06 -25.85 10.54
C LYS A 57 -22.17 -24.69 10.06
N PRO A 58 -22.12 -24.36 8.75
CA PRO A 58 -21.44 -23.16 8.24
C PRO A 58 -21.93 -21.87 8.93
N PRO A 59 -21.06 -20.85 9.11
CA PRO A 59 -21.49 -19.59 9.73
C PRO A 59 -22.44 -18.82 8.81
N THR A 60 -23.32 -18.04 9.41
CA THR A 60 -24.28 -17.15 8.77
C THR A 60 -24.11 -15.73 9.31
N LEU A 61 -24.67 -14.72 8.64
CA LEU A 61 -24.58 -13.33 9.09
C LEU A 61 -25.21 -13.11 10.48
N ASP A 62 -26.19 -13.92 10.87
CA ASP A 62 -26.83 -13.81 12.18
C ASP A 62 -25.94 -14.31 13.33
N ASP A 63 -24.87 -15.05 13.03
CA ASP A 63 -23.88 -15.47 14.03
C ASP A 63 -22.89 -14.34 14.39
N ILE A 64 -22.86 -13.22 13.64
CA ILE A 64 -21.86 -12.15 13.82
C ILE A 64 -21.83 -11.57 15.25
N PRO A 65 -22.96 -11.26 15.92
CA PRO A 65 -22.93 -10.74 17.29
C PRO A 65 -22.19 -11.68 18.26
N ASP A 66 -22.51 -12.97 18.24
CA ASP A 66 -21.87 -13.97 19.10
C ASP A 66 -20.37 -14.13 18.78
N LEU A 67 -19.99 -14.00 17.50
CA LEU A 67 -18.59 -14.06 17.08
C LEU A 67 -17.81 -12.81 17.52
N ILE A 68 -18.45 -11.64 17.51
CA ILE A 68 -17.87 -10.39 18.03
C ILE A 68 -17.63 -10.53 19.53
N ASP A 69 -18.61 -11.02 20.29
CA ASP A 69 -18.48 -11.25 21.72
C ASP A 69 -17.35 -12.24 22.04
N GLN A 70 -17.24 -13.32 21.26
CA GLN A 70 -16.14 -14.28 21.38
C GLN A 70 -14.76 -13.64 21.16
N ILE A 71 -14.63 -12.71 20.20
CA ILE A 71 -13.39 -11.97 19.96
C ILE A 71 -13.10 -10.99 21.11
N MET A 72 -14.13 -10.30 21.60
CA MET A 72 -13.95 -9.14 22.46
C MET A 72 -13.82 -9.48 23.94
N LEU A 73 -14.55 -10.50 24.40
CA LEU A 73 -14.76 -10.78 25.83
C LEU A 73 -13.90 -11.95 26.34
N HIS A 74 -13.50 -12.88 25.47
CA HIS A 74 -12.76 -14.06 25.91
C HIS A 74 -11.25 -13.79 25.98
N SER A 75 -10.63 -14.17 27.09
CA SER A 75 -9.18 -14.11 27.28
C SER A 75 -8.45 -15.22 26.49
N ASN A 76 -9.12 -16.32 26.17
CA ASN A 76 -8.56 -17.45 25.44
C ASN A 76 -8.28 -17.08 23.96
N SER A 77 -7.02 -17.11 23.55
CA SER A 77 -6.59 -16.82 22.17
C SER A 77 -7.11 -17.84 21.15
N GLU A 78 -7.36 -19.09 21.54
CA GLU A 78 -7.91 -20.12 20.65
C GLU A 78 -9.38 -19.84 20.30
N THR A 79 -10.18 -19.42 21.29
CA THR A 79 -11.57 -19.00 21.08
C THR A 79 -11.63 -17.80 20.15
N ARG A 80 -10.79 -16.78 20.37
CA ARG A 80 -10.70 -15.61 19.50
C ARG A 80 -10.27 -15.97 18.08
N ALA A 81 -9.28 -16.87 17.93
CA ALA A 81 -8.86 -17.35 16.62
C ALA A 81 -9.96 -18.16 15.90
N ALA A 82 -10.72 -18.99 16.63
CA ALA A 82 -11.85 -19.72 16.08
C ALA A 82 -12.96 -18.77 15.61
N ALA A 83 -13.30 -17.75 16.40
CA ALA A 83 -14.28 -16.74 16.02
C ALA A 83 -13.82 -15.92 14.79
N ALA A 84 -12.57 -15.46 14.78
CA ALA A 84 -11.97 -14.78 13.62
C ALA A 84 -11.98 -15.66 12.35
N LYS A 85 -11.78 -16.98 12.49
CA LYS A 85 -11.92 -17.94 11.39
C LYS A 85 -13.33 -17.93 10.82
N ARG A 86 -14.36 -17.94 11.67
CA ARG A 86 -15.76 -17.93 11.22
C ARG A 86 -16.14 -16.61 10.56
N ILE A 87 -15.64 -15.47 11.06
CA ILE A 87 -15.80 -14.17 10.40
C ILE A 87 -15.11 -14.16 9.03
N TYR A 88 -13.90 -14.72 8.93
CA TYR A 88 -13.21 -14.86 7.65
C TYR A 88 -14.03 -15.71 6.66
N GLU A 89 -14.56 -16.86 7.09
CA GLU A 89 -15.42 -17.73 6.27
C GLU A 89 -16.65 -16.99 5.73
N LEU A 90 -17.25 -16.10 6.52
CA LEU A 90 -18.40 -15.28 6.09
C LEU A 90 -18.08 -14.30 4.97
N CYS A 91 -16.81 -13.96 4.76
CA CYS A 91 -16.39 -12.92 3.80
C CYS A 91 -15.39 -13.43 2.76
N ASP A 92 -15.18 -14.74 2.68
CA ASP A 92 -14.22 -15.37 1.78
C ASP A 92 -14.62 -15.25 0.30
N VAL A 93 -13.98 -16.02 -0.58
CA VAL A 93 -14.30 -15.98 -2.02
C VAL A 93 -15.67 -16.58 -2.32
N ALA A 94 -16.11 -17.58 -1.53
CA ALA A 94 -17.40 -18.23 -1.71
C ALA A 94 -18.57 -17.37 -1.22
N HIS A 95 -18.32 -16.44 -0.28
CA HIS A 95 -19.33 -15.60 0.36
C HIS A 95 -19.08 -14.10 0.14
N LYS A 96 -18.64 -13.71 -1.06
CA LYS A 96 -18.28 -12.32 -1.36
C LYS A 96 -19.44 -11.34 -1.24
N GLU A 97 -20.68 -11.80 -1.41
CA GLU A 97 -21.92 -11.05 -1.27
C GLU A 97 -22.18 -10.55 0.15
N ASN A 98 -21.62 -11.23 1.16
CA ASN A 98 -21.74 -10.84 2.56
C ASN A 98 -20.84 -9.65 2.94
N ARG A 99 -19.80 -9.36 2.15
CA ARG A 99 -18.78 -8.37 2.52
C ARG A 99 -19.37 -6.98 2.79
N VAL A 100 -20.27 -6.51 1.92
CA VAL A 100 -20.91 -5.18 2.08
C VAL A 100 -21.87 -5.16 3.27
N PRO A 101 -22.83 -6.10 3.40
CA PRO A 101 -23.68 -6.19 4.60
C PRO A 101 -22.93 -6.27 5.92
N MET A 102 -21.78 -6.95 5.98
CA MET A 102 -20.98 -7.07 7.20
C MET A 102 -20.45 -5.73 7.72
N VAL A 103 -20.23 -4.75 6.85
CA VAL A 103 -19.60 -3.46 7.20
C VAL A 103 -20.59 -2.30 7.10
N CYS A 104 -21.35 -2.22 6.01
CA CYS A 104 -22.17 -1.06 5.69
C CYS A 104 -23.64 -1.17 6.16
N SER A 105 -24.08 -2.31 6.72
CA SER A 105 -25.46 -2.44 7.21
C SER A 105 -25.74 -1.67 8.50
N ALA A 106 -24.69 -1.20 9.20
CA ALA A 106 -24.74 -0.67 10.56
C ALA A 106 -25.32 -1.63 11.62
N LYS A 107 -25.65 -2.89 11.25
CA LYS A 107 -26.16 -3.92 12.17
C LYS A 107 -25.04 -4.49 13.04
N TYR A 108 -23.79 -4.48 12.54
CA TYR A 108 -22.65 -5.10 13.17
C TYR A 108 -21.44 -4.16 13.18
N ASP A 109 -20.67 -4.17 14.28
CA ASP A 109 -19.33 -3.59 14.30
C ASP A 109 -18.28 -4.70 14.14
N VAL A 110 -18.11 -5.19 12.91
CA VAL A 110 -17.14 -6.25 12.63
C VAL A 110 -15.70 -5.71 12.57
N LEU A 111 -15.51 -4.41 12.32
CA LEU A 111 -14.19 -3.83 12.08
C LEU A 111 -13.40 -3.66 13.37
N THR A 112 -14.02 -3.14 14.43
CA THR A 112 -13.34 -2.91 15.73
C THR A 112 -12.80 -4.21 16.34
N PRO A 113 -13.56 -5.31 16.44
CA PRO A 113 -13.06 -6.60 16.96
C PRO A 113 -11.94 -7.18 16.12
N LEU A 114 -12.04 -7.11 14.78
CA LEU A 114 -10.97 -7.58 13.89
C LEU A 114 -9.69 -6.75 14.07
N ALA A 115 -9.79 -5.42 14.17
CA ALA A 115 -8.65 -4.55 14.47
C ALA A 115 -8.02 -4.88 15.83
N LYS A 116 -8.84 -5.18 16.85
CA LYS A 116 -8.35 -5.62 18.16
C LYS A 116 -7.59 -6.95 18.06
N CYS A 117 -8.10 -7.94 17.32
CA CYS A 117 -7.40 -9.21 17.04
C CYS A 117 -6.00 -8.99 16.45
N LEU A 118 -5.84 -8.03 15.52
CA LEU A 118 -4.54 -7.71 14.94
C LEU A 118 -3.51 -7.26 15.99
N THR A 119 -3.95 -6.49 16.98
CA THR A 119 -3.07 -5.89 17.99
C THR A 119 -2.81 -6.77 19.22
N GLN A 120 -3.72 -7.71 19.52
CA GLN A 120 -3.68 -8.50 20.76
C GLN A 120 -3.22 -9.94 20.56
N ASP A 121 -3.53 -10.53 19.40
CA ASP A 121 -3.22 -11.94 19.15
C ASP A 121 -1.89 -12.07 18.44
N SER A 122 -1.12 -13.12 18.77
CA SER A 122 -0.03 -13.62 17.93
C SER A 122 -0.48 -14.90 17.21
N GLY A 123 0.10 -15.17 16.04
CA GLY A 123 -0.18 -16.40 15.29
C GLY A 123 -1.51 -16.40 14.54
N LYS A 124 -2.26 -17.51 14.63
CA LYS A 124 -3.36 -17.84 13.70
C LYS A 124 -4.52 -16.84 13.70
N GLY A 125 -4.93 -16.36 14.89
CA GLY A 125 -6.06 -15.41 15.01
C GLY A 125 -5.79 -14.10 14.27
N ARG A 126 -4.58 -13.56 14.42
CA ARG A 126 -4.11 -12.37 13.69
C ARG A 126 -4.14 -12.59 12.18
N HIS A 127 -3.59 -13.71 11.70
CA HIS A 127 -3.56 -14.02 10.27
C HIS A 127 -4.98 -14.08 9.67
N LEU A 128 -5.91 -14.76 10.34
CA LEU A 128 -7.31 -14.85 9.92
C LEU A 128 -8.01 -13.49 9.92
N ALA A 129 -7.75 -12.66 10.93
CA ALA A 129 -8.29 -11.31 10.98
C ALA A 129 -7.72 -10.41 9.86
N CYS A 130 -6.43 -10.55 9.52
CA CYS A 130 -5.84 -9.86 8.37
C CYS A 130 -6.51 -10.28 7.06
N LEU A 131 -6.76 -11.58 6.86
CA LEU A 131 -7.46 -12.08 5.68
C LEU A 131 -8.90 -11.56 5.60
N ALA A 132 -9.62 -11.54 6.73
CA ALA A 132 -10.97 -10.98 6.79
C ALA A 132 -10.97 -9.49 6.42
N LEU A 133 -10.13 -8.67 7.05
CA LEU A 133 -10.01 -7.24 6.74
C LEU A 133 -9.62 -7.01 5.28
N ASN A 134 -8.69 -7.79 4.72
CA ASN A 134 -8.34 -7.71 3.31
C ASN A 134 -9.55 -7.95 2.41
N ASN A 135 -10.33 -9.02 2.64
CA ASN A 135 -11.53 -9.30 1.85
C ASN A 135 -12.58 -8.20 1.99
N LEU A 136 -12.80 -7.71 3.20
CA LEU A 136 -13.72 -6.63 3.49
C LEU A 136 -13.29 -5.30 2.87
N SER A 137 -11.99 -5.07 2.62
CA SER A 137 -11.48 -3.86 1.97
C SER A 137 -11.67 -3.81 0.46
N VAL A 138 -12.10 -4.91 -0.18
CA VAL A 138 -12.26 -4.98 -1.64
C VAL A 138 -13.44 -4.13 -2.15
N PRO A 139 -14.67 -4.25 -1.61
CA PRO A 139 -15.81 -3.45 -2.08
C PRO A 139 -15.60 -1.93 -1.88
N PRO A 140 -15.92 -1.09 -2.88
CA PRO A 140 -15.85 0.37 -2.74
C PRO A 140 -16.59 0.94 -1.52
N GLU A 141 -17.77 0.40 -1.22
CA GLU A 141 -18.63 0.83 -0.12
C GLU A 141 -17.94 0.64 1.22
N ASN A 142 -17.31 -0.53 1.41
CA ASN A 142 -16.58 -0.86 2.62
C ASN A 142 -15.34 0.00 2.78
N ARG A 143 -14.64 0.35 1.69
CA ARG A 143 -13.44 1.21 1.76
C ARG A 143 -13.76 2.54 2.42
N HIS A 144 -14.93 3.12 2.16
CA HIS A 144 -15.38 4.34 2.80
C HIS A 144 -15.55 4.15 4.32
N ALA A 145 -16.27 3.10 4.74
CA ALA A 145 -16.45 2.80 6.16
C ALA A 145 -15.14 2.47 6.89
N MET A 146 -14.23 1.73 6.23
CA MET A 146 -12.95 1.33 6.81
C MET A 146 -11.92 2.45 6.87
N ALA A 147 -11.93 3.39 5.92
CA ALA A 147 -10.93 4.46 5.87
C ALA A 147 -11.40 5.77 6.52
N LEU A 148 -12.72 6.03 6.56
CA LEU A 148 -13.29 7.29 7.04
C LEU A 148 -14.38 7.11 8.11
N GLY A 149 -14.83 5.87 8.37
CA GLY A 149 -15.87 5.60 9.36
C GLY A 149 -15.36 5.58 10.80
N PRO A 150 -16.24 5.31 11.79
CA PRO A 150 -15.90 5.33 13.21
C PRO A 150 -14.73 4.41 13.59
N ALA A 151 -14.65 3.23 12.96
CA ALA A 151 -13.59 2.24 13.22
C ALA A 151 -12.29 2.51 12.43
N SER A 152 -12.21 3.58 11.62
CA SER A 152 -11.09 3.82 10.72
C SER A 152 -9.75 3.95 11.43
N LYS A 153 -9.72 4.68 12.54
CA LYS A 153 -8.52 4.85 13.37
C LYS A 153 -8.02 3.52 13.92
N ASP A 154 -8.93 2.65 14.34
CA ASP A 154 -8.59 1.34 14.89
C ASP A 154 -8.08 0.40 13.78
N VAL A 155 -8.74 0.39 12.63
CA VAL A 155 -8.32 -0.41 11.47
C VAL A 155 -6.95 0.04 10.97
N ILE A 156 -6.77 1.32 10.64
CA ILE A 156 -5.49 1.84 10.12
C ILE A 156 -4.38 1.66 11.17
N GLY A 157 -4.70 1.89 12.45
CA GLY A 157 -3.76 1.70 13.55
C GLY A 157 -3.31 0.26 13.76
N ALA A 158 -4.24 -0.69 13.65
CA ALA A 158 -3.94 -2.10 13.73
C ALA A 158 -3.08 -2.57 12.55
N LEU A 159 -3.41 -2.15 11.32
CA LEU A 159 -2.60 -2.45 10.12
C LEU A 159 -1.18 -1.87 10.26
N CYS A 160 -1.07 -0.61 10.68
CA CYS A 160 0.21 0.06 10.91
C CYS A 160 1.07 -0.70 11.93
N ARG A 161 0.47 -1.14 13.05
CA ARG A 161 1.17 -1.91 14.08
C ARG A 161 1.69 -3.24 13.55
N VAL A 162 0.87 -4.01 12.83
CA VAL A 162 1.29 -5.31 12.29
C VAL A 162 2.45 -5.14 11.30
N ILE A 163 2.42 -4.10 10.46
CA ILE A 163 3.52 -3.80 9.53
C ILE A 163 4.79 -3.40 10.30
N ALA A 164 4.67 -2.59 11.36
CA ALA A 164 5.79 -2.14 12.17
C ALA A 164 6.53 -3.31 12.87
N GLU A 165 5.80 -4.39 13.18
CA GLU A 165 6.35 -5.61 13.77
C GLU A 165 7.14 -6.47 12.76
N ASP A 166 7.14 -6.13 11.47
CA ASP A 166 7.84 -6.85 10.37
C ASP A 166 7.56 -8.36 10.37
N LYS A 167 6.30 -8.72 10.56
CA LYS A 167 5.84 -10.12 10.63
C LYS A 167 5.36 -10.64 9.28
N HIS A 168 5.14 -11.95 9.22
CA HIS A 168 4.65 -12.61 8.00
C HIS A 168 3.32 -12.03 7.51
N GLU A 169 2.47 -11.48 8.37
CA GLU A 169 1.18 -10.88 8.00
C GLU A 169 1.31 -9.46 7.41
N SER A 170 2.50 -8.84 7.45
CA SER A 170 2.71 -7.47 6.95
C SER A 170 2.26 -7.29 5.51
N TYR A 171 2.47 -8.28 4.63
CA TYR A 171 2.05 -8.17 3.23
C TYR A 171 0.53 -8.10 3.08
N ILE A 172 -0.24 -8.85 3.88
CA ILE A 172 -1.71 -8.82 3.85
C ILE A 172 -2.19 -7.44 4.29
N CYS A 173 -1.55 -6.87 5.32
CA CYS A 173 -1.84 -5.52 5.77
C CYS A 173 -1.52 -4.47 4.69
N CYS A 174 -0.43 -4.64 3.95
CA CYS A 174 -0.09 -3.77 2.82
C CYS A 174 -1.10 -3.89 1.67
N ILE A 175 -1.64 -5.08 1.39
CA ILE A 175 -2.73 -5.26 0.40
C ILE A 175 -3.98 -4.52 0.87
N CYS A 176 -4.34 -4.64 2.15
CA CYS A 176 -5.48 -3.92 2.72
C CYS A 176 -5.30 -2.41 2.57
N LEU A 177 -4.14 -1.86 2.96
CA LEU A 177 -3.82 -0.44 2.75
C LEU A 177 -3.85 -0.02 1.28
N MET A 178 -3.36 -0.87 0.37
CA MET A 178 -3.47 -0.63 -1.07
C MET A 178 -4.93 -0.53 -1.51
N ASN A 179 -5.80 -1.43 -1.05
CA ASN A 179 -7.23 -1.39 -1.37
C ASN A 179 -7.86 -0.08 -0.85
N LEU A 180 -7.60 0.29 0.40
CA LEU A 180 -8.11 1.53 1.00
C LEU A 180 -7.61 2.78 0.24
N SER A 181 -6.36 2.78 -0.23
CA SER A 181 -5.76 3.91 -0.95
C SER A 181 -6.43 4.24 -2.30
N PHE A 182 -7.26 3.35 -2.86
CA PHE A 182 -8.05 3.65 -4.05
C PHE A 182 -9.25 4.57 -3.78
N LEU A 183 -9.61 4.82 -2.52
CA LEU A 183 -10.66 5.76 -2.18
C LEU A 183 -10.09 7.17 -2.14
N GLU A 184 -10.44 7.99 -3.15
CA GLU A 184 -9.94 9.37 -3.30
C GLU A 184 -10.15 10.23 -2.06
N ALA A 185 -11.34 10.17 -1.46
CA ALA A 185 -11.68 10.92 -0.25
C ALA A 185 -10.79 10.59 0.97
N SER A 186 -10.13 9.43 0.97
CA SER A 186 -9.29 8.98 2.09
C SER A 186 -7.79 9.21 1.87
N ILE A 187 -7.37 9.57 0.65
CA ILE A 187 -5.95 9.71 0.28
C ILE A 187 -5.23 10.64 1.27
N THR A 188 -5.82 11.79 1.60
CA THR A 188 -5.22 12.80 2.50
C THR A 188 -5.19 12.39 3.97
N SER A 189 -5.90 11.34 4.37
CA SER A 189 -6.06 10.95 5.79
C SER A 189 -5.24 9.72 6.17
N ILE A 190 -5.17 8.71 5.30
CA ILE A 190 -4.53 7.42 5.62
C ILE A 190 -3.06 7.61 6.00
N LEU A 191 -2.29 8.33 5.18
CA LEU A 191 -0.86 8.52 5.40
C LEU A 191 -0.55 9.41 6.62
N GLN A 192 -1.51 10.22 7.05
CA GLN A 192 -1.40 11.09 8.22
C GLN A 192 -1.58 10.33 9.53
N TYR A 193 -1.92 9.03 9.49
CA TYR A 193 -2.07 8.23 10.69
C TYR A 193 -0.76 8.22 11.49
N SER A 194 -0.84 8.77 12.70
CA SER A 194 0.25 8.83 13.64
C SER A 194 -0.27 8.51 15.05
N PRO A 195 0.03 7.33 15.61
CA PRO A 195 -0.45 6.97 16.94
C PRO A 195 0.19 7.88 18.00
N PRO A 196 -0.55 8.30 19.05
CA PRO A 196 0.03 9.15 20.09
C PRO A 196 1.19 8.43 20.80
N LEU A 197 2.22 9.18 21.13
CA LEU A 197 3.37 8.70 21.93
C LEU A 197 3.35 9.49 23.24
N ASP A 198 3.22 8.80 24.37
CA ASP A 198 3.09 9.41 25.71
C ASP A 198 2.00 10.51 25.75
N ASP A 199 0.81 10.19 25.25
CA ASP A 199 -0.35 11.08 25.10
C ASP A 199 -0.14 12.34 24.23
N LYS A 200 1.02 12.47 23.58
CA LYS A 200 1.30 13.57 22.65
C LYS A 200 0.99 13.16 21.22
N ALA A 201 0.17 13.98 20.57
CA ALA A 201 0.01 13.93 19.12
C ALA A 201 1.27 14.51 18.46
N LEU A 202 1.96 13.66 17.70
CA LEU A 202 3.14 14.05 16.91
C LEU A 202 2.78 14.05 15.43
N SER A 203 3.46 14.87 14.64
CA SER A 203 3.31 14.82 13.19
C SER A 203 3.83 13.49 12.63
N PRO A 204 3.36 13.03 11.45
CA PRO A 204 3.83 11.79 10.86
C PRO A 204 5.35 11.74 10.65
N LEU A 205 6.01 12.87 10.39
CA LEU A 205 7.46 12.91 10.20
C LEU A 205 8.23 12.78 11.52
N ASP A 206 7.66 13.30 12.61
CA ASP A 206 8.30 13.34 13.94
C ASP A 206 8.02 12.07 14.77
N ASN A 207 7.09 11.24 14.33
CA ASN A 207 6.70 10.03 15.03
C ASN A 207 7.23 8.77 14.34
N PRO A 208 8.16 8.02 14.96
CA PRO A 208 8.72 6.79 14.38
C PRO A 208 7.68 5.68 14.20
N ASN A 209 6.54 5.76 14.88
CA ASN A 209 5.44 4.80 14.80
C ASN A 209 4.31 5.26 13.86
N SER A 210 4.47 6.39 13.16
CA SER A 210 3.50 6.81 12.13
C SER A 210 3.48 5.82 10.98
N LEU A 211 2.37 5.78 10.25
CA LEU A 211 2.27 4.93 9.07
C LEU A 211 3.35 5.26 8.05
N LEU A 212 3.63 6.55 7.83
CA LEU A 212 4.70 7.00 6.93
C LEU A 212 6.06 6.40 7.30
N ARG A 213 6.47 6.45 8.57
CA ARG A 213 7.77 5.93 9.04
C ARG A 213 7.82 4.41 9.03
N VAL A 214 6.71 3.75 9.33
CA VAL A 214 6.58 2.30 9.26
C VAL A 214 6.75 1.80 7.82
N LEU A 215 6.09 2.44 6.85
CA LEU A 215 6.23 2.09 5.44
C LEU A 215 7.65 2.40 4.91
N GLU A 216 8.26 3.52 5.32
CA GLU A 216 9.66 3.84 5.01
C GLU A 216 10.61 2.73 5.50
N LYS A 217 10.46 2.30 6.76
CA LYS A 217 11.26 1.22 7.35
C LYS A 217 11.05 -0.11 6.63
N LEU A 218 9.82 -0.43 6.23
CA LEU A 218 9.53 -1.64 5.45
C LEU A 218 10.27 -1.64 4.10
N LEU A 219 10.27 -0.50 3.39
CA LEU A 219 11.01 -0.34 2.12
C LEU A 219 12.52 -0.41 2.31
N ALA A 220 13.06 0.18 3.39
CA ALA A 220 14.48 0.11 3.72
C ALA A 220 14.99 -1.32 3.93
N ASN A 221 14.08 -2.20 4.34
CA ASN A 221 14.35 -3.60 4.67
C ASN A 221 14.03 -4.55 3.51
N ALA A 222 13.85 -4.04 2.29
CA ALA A 222 13.61 -4.87 1.12
C ALA A 222 14.69 -5.97 1.03
N PRO A 223 14.30 -7.25 0.82
CA PRO A 223 15.28 -8.32 0.74
C PRO A 223 16.26 -8.01 -0.38
N ASP A 224 17.56 -8.07 -0.07
CA ASP A 224 18.59 -7.99 -1.11
C ASP A 224 18.21 -8.95 -2.23
N VAL A 225 18.12 -8.45 -3.46
CA VAL A 225 17.97 -9.32 -4.63
C VAL A 225 19.06 -10.37 -4.50
N PRO A 226 18.73 -11.68 -4.40
CA PRO A 226 19.74 -12.70 -4.22
C PRO A 226 20.70 -12.55 -5.39
N LYS A 227 21.88 -12.00 -5.09
CA LYS A 227 22.93 -11.76 -6.07
C LYS A 227 23.12 -13.11 -6.75
N SER A 228 22.83 -13.16 -8.04
CA SER A 228 22.96 -14.35 -8.88
C SER A 228 24.21 -15.09 -8.42
N GLU A 229 24.03 -16.22 -7.73
CA GLU A 229 25.13 -17.02 -7.21
C GLU A 229 25.81 -17.64 -8.43
N SER A 230 26.71 -16.88 -9.06
CA SER A 230 27.38 -17.19 -10.31
C SER A 230 28.38 -18.35 -10.20
N GLY A 231 28.23 -19.20 -9.17
CA GLY A 231 29.09 -20.35 -8.90
C GLY A 231 28.35 -21.63 -8.53
N LYS A 232 27.01 -21.67 -8.55
CA LYS A 232 26.27 -22.93 -8.30
C LYS A 232 26.21 -23.78 -9.56
N SER A 233 26.53 -25.06 -9.39
CA SER A 233 26.49 -26.13 -10.39
C SER A 233 25.18 -26.12 -11.17
N GLU A 234 25.23 -26.48 -12.45
CA GLU A 234 24.06 -26.58 -13.34
C GLU A 234 22.98 -27.54 -12.80
N THR A 235 23.39 -28.53 -11.99
CA THR A 235 22.48 -29.44 -11.28
C THR A 235 21.70 -28.75 -10.14
N ASP A 236 22.28 -27.79 -9.43
CA ASP A 236 21.59 -27.04 -8.38
C ASP A 236 20.58 -26.03 -8.97
N LYS A 237 20.86 -25.51 -10.17
CA LYS A 237 19.93 -24.63 -10.91
C LYS A 237 18.68 -25.37 -11.36
N LEU A 238 18.81 -26.63 -11.80
CA LEU A 238 17.66 -27.45 -12.23
C LEU A 238 16.78 -27.88 -11.05
N LEU A 239 17.38 -28.20 -9.89
CA LEU A 239 16.63 -28.50 -8.67
C LEU A 239 15.96 -27.24 -8.07
N ALA A 240 16.60 -26.07 -8.14
CA ALA A 240 16.02 -24.81 -7.68
C ALA A 240 14.94 -24.24 -8.62
N ALA A 241 14.93 -24.61 -9.91
CA ALA A 241 13.91 -24.19 -10.87
C ALA A 241 12.59 -24.99 -10.73
N ALA A 242 12.63 -26.17 -10.12
CA ALA A 242 11.47 -27.04 -9.96
C ALA A 242 10.55 -26.67 -8.77
N VAL A 243 11.01 -25.80 -7.87
CA VAL A 243 10.19 -25.24 -6.79
C VAL A 243 9.84 -23.81 -7.16
N PRO A 244 8.57 -23.46 -7.39
CA PRO A 244 8.17 -22.06 -7.55
C PRO A 244 8.70 -21.30 -6.33
N LYS A 245 9.66 -20.39 -6.55
CA LYS A 245 10.12 -19.47 -5.50
C LYS A 245 8.90 -18.67 -5.08
N ALA A 246 8.21 -19.13 -4.03
CA ALA A 246 7.22 -18.32 -3.34
C ALA A 246 7.93 -17.00 -3.03
N SER A 247 7.45 -15.91 -3.63
CA SER A 247 7.99 -14.58 -3.33
C SER A 247 7.97 -14.46 -1.81
N SER A 248 9.11 -14.10 -1.23
CA SER A 248 9.17 -13.95 0.21
C SER A 248 8.07 -12.97 0.61
N SER A 249 7.30 -13.29 1.64
CA SER A 249 6.23 -12.40 2.15
C SER A 249 6.69 -10.94 2.30
N LYS A 250 7.99 -10.73 2.58
CA LYS A 250 8.62 -9.42 2.61
C LYS A 250 8.70 -8.70 1.26
N SER A 251 9.12 -9.40 0.19
CA SER A 251 9.13 -8.84 -1.17
C SER A 251 7.73 -8.43 -1.61
N GLU A 252 6.72 -9.24 -1.29
CA GLU A 252 5.31 -8.90 -1.52
C GLU A 252 4.90 -7.66 -0.71
N ALA A 253 5.25 -7.57 0.57
CA ALA A 253 4.95 -6.40 1.40
C ALA A 253 5.55 -5.11 0.81
N VAL A 254 6.79 -5.15 0.32
CA VAL A 254 7.45 -4.03 -0.37
C VAL A 254 6.70 -3.63 -1.64
N ARG A 255 6.36 -4.61 -2.49
CA ARG A 255 5.58 -4.39 -3.71
C ARG A 255 4.23 -3.71 -3.44
N TRP A 256 3.47 -4.23 -2.48
CA TRP A 256 2.18 -3.66 -2.10
C TRP A 256 2.30 -2.30 -1.42
N THR A 257 3.37 -2.07 -0.66
CA THR A 257 3.69 -0.77 -0.09
C THR A 257 3.93 0.27 -1.18
N CYS A 258 4.75 -0.04 -2.20
CA CYS A 258 4.93 0.84 -3.36
C CYS A 258 3.61 1.13 -4.07
N GLY A 259 2.75 0.11 -4.25
CA GLY A 259 1.40 0.30 -4.80
C GLY A 259 0.55 1.28 -3.99
N SER A 260 0.52 1.12 -2.66
CA SER A 260 -0.27 2.00 -1.79
C SER A 260 0.26 3.43 -1.79
N LEU A 261 1.58 3.61 -1.70
CA LEU A 261 2.24 4.92 -1.73
C LEU A 261 2.03 5.62 -3.07
N LYS A 262 2.06 4.89 -4.19
CA LYS A 262 1.70 5.44 -5.52
C LYS A 262 0.34 6.10 -5.46
N ASN A 263 -0.69 5.43 -4.94
CA ASN A 263 -2.03 6.02 -4.87
C ASN A 263 -2.07 7.21 -3.90
N LEU A 264 -1.41 7.10 -2.75
CA LEU A 264 -1.40 8.15 -1.73
C LEU A 264 -0.64 9.42 -2.19
N ALA A 265 0.38 9.29 -3.04
CA ALA A 265 1.18 10.39 -3.59
C ALA A 265 0.43 11.24 -4.65
N LYS A 266 -0.81 10.87 -5.00
CA LYS A 266 -1.67 11.71 -5.85
C LYS A 266 -2.11 13.01 -5.17
N SER A 267 -2.00 13.11 -3.85
CA SER A 267 -2.18 14.37 -3.12
C SER A 267 -0.84 15.08 -2.93
N GLU A 268 -0.80 16.40 -3.17
CA GLU A 268 0.36 17.23 -2.94
C GLU A 268 0.86 17.16 -1.49
N GLU A 269 -0.05 17.15 -0.52
CA GLU A 269 0.28 17.10 0.91
C GLU A 269 1.04 15.82 1.27
N ASN A 270 0.56 14.68 0.77
CA ASN A 270 1.22 13.39 0.98
C ASN A 270 2.53 13.29 0.21
N ALA A 271 2.56 13.79 -1.04
CA ALA A 271 3.80 13.83 -1.82
C ALA A 271 4.87 14.66 -1.11
N ALA A 272 4.50 15.81 -0.53
CA ALA A 272 5.40 16.64 0.27
C ALA A 272 5.93 15.91 1.51
N LEU A 273 5.09 15.11 2.19
CA LEU A 273 5.55 14.26 3.29
C LEU A 273 6.52 13.18 2.81
N ILE A 274 6.16 12.43 1.76
CA ILE A 274 6.98 11.37 1.19
C ILE A 274 8.33 11.93 0.72
N GLY A 275 8.34 13.08 0.06
CA GLY A 275 9.55 13.76 -0.42
C GLY A 275 10.53 14.17 0.69
N LYS A 276 10.08 14.24 1.96
CA LYS A 276 10.93 14.52 3.14
C LYS A 276 11.47 13.27 3.82
N THR A 277 11.23 12.08 3.25
CA THR A 277 11.71 10.78 3.77
C THR A 277 12.78 10.18 2.84
N ASN A 278 13.27 8.97 3.18
CA ASN A 278 14.09 8.15 2.29
C ASN A 278 13.29 7.29 1.31
N ILE A 279 11.95 7.34 1.34
CA ILE A 279 11.10 6.58 0.39
C ILE A 279 11.50 6.83 -1.06
N PRO A 280 11.71 8.08 -1.55
CA PRO A 280 12.13 8.32 -2.93
C PRO A 280 13.44 7.59 -3.30
N LYS A 281 14.38 7.50 -2.35
CA LYS A 281 15.64 6.76 -2.54
C LYS A 281 15.36 5.27 -2.76
N TYR A 282 14.61 4.63 -1.86
CA TYR A 282 14.32 3.19 -1.94
C TYR A 282 13.53 2.82 -3.21
N VAL A 283 12.60 3.67 -3.62
CA VAL A 283 11.79 3.46 -4.83
C VAL A 283 12.66 3.55 -6.10
N VAL A 284 13.61 4.49 -6.13
CA VAL A 284 14.59 4.57 -7.22
C VAL A 284 15.56 3.38 -7.21
N GLU A 285 15.99 2.93 -6.04
CA GLU A 285 16.82 1.73 -5.88
C GLU A 285 16.11 0.46 -6.37
N ASN A 286 14.80 0.33 -6.15
CA ASN A 286 14.00 -0.78 -6.71
C ASN A 286 14.04 -0.82 -8.24
N ILE A 287 13.99 0.32 -8.91
CA ILE A 287 14.13 0.39 -10.38
C ILE A 287 15.53 -0.02 -10.82
N ARG A 288 16.58 0.45 -10.11
CA ARG A 288 17.97 0.08 -10.42
C ARG A 288 18.28 -1.39 -10.17
N ALA A 289 17.63 -1.99 -9.18
CA ALA A 289 17.80 -3.38 -8.81
C ALA A 289 17.00 -4.35 -9.69
N ALA A 290 16.14 -3.84 -10.58
CA ALA A 290 15.37 -4.65 -11.51
C ALA A 290 16.29 -5.53 -12.37
N THR A 291 16.10 -6.84 -12.30
CA THR A 291 16.88 -7.80 -13.10
C THR A 291 16.35 -7.95 -14.51
N ASP A 292 15.03 -7.82 -14.66
CA ASP A 292 14.35 -7.94 -15.94
C ASP A 292 14.43 -6.60 -16.69
N PRO A 293 14.65 -6.61 -18.00
CA PRO A 293 14.59 -5.38 -18.79
C PRO A 293 13.18 -4.77 -18.71
N PRO A 294 13.05 -3.44 -18.84
CA PRO A 294 11.75 -2.75 -18.73
C PRO A 294 10.63 -3.30 -19.65
N SER A 295 10.98 -3.86 -20.81
CA SER A 295 10.04 -4.52 -21.72
C SER A 295 9.35 -5.75 -21.13
N GLN A 296 9.95 -6.39 -20.13
CA GLN A 296 9.46 -7.62 -19.49
C GLN A 296 8.78 -7.38 -18.14
N TRP A 297 8.80 -6.15 -17.62
CA TRP A 297 8.09 -5.86 -16.37
C TRP A 297 6.59 -6.17 -16.53
N LYS A 298 6.01 -6.81 -15.52
CA LYS A 298 4.59 -7.13 -15.51
C LYS A 298 3.81 -5.97 -14.91
N SER A 299 2.56 -5.78 -15.35
CA SER A 299 1.66 -4.85 -14.66
C SER A 299 1.53 -5.22 -13.18
N ASN A 300 1.57 -4.22 -12.31
CA ASN A 300 1.56 -4.37 -10.86
C ASN A 300 2.81 -5.09 -10.28
N SER A 301 3.91 -5.18 -11.02
CA SER A 301 5.21 -5.56 -10.46
C SER A 301 5.75 -4.46 -9.54
N LEU A 302 6.82 -4.75 -8.82
CA LEU A 302 7.47 -3.76 -7.95
C LEU A 302 7.97 -2.56 -8.76
N GLU A 303 8.57 -2.83 -9.92
CA GLU A 303 9.13 -1.84 -10.83
C GLU A 303 8.03 -0.96 -11.45
N ASP A 304 6.91 -1.57 -11.86
CA ASP A 304 5.75 -0.84 -12.39
C ASP A 304 5.17 0.12 -11.34
N TYR A 305 5.00 -0.35 -10.09
CA TYR A 305 4.56 0.52 -9.00
C TYR A 305 5.58 1.59 -8.63
N ALA A 306 6.88 1.25 -8.63
CA ALA A 306 7.94 2.20 -8.32
C ALA A 306 8.01 3.33 -9.35
N LEU A 307 7.92 3.01 -10.65
CA LEU A 307 7.89 4.01 -11.72
C LEU A 307 6.68 4.94 -11.58
N SER A 308 5.49 4.37 -11.37
CA SER A 308 4.26 5.15 -11.15
C SER A 308 4.37 6.06 -9.91
N LEU A 309 4.98 5.59 -8.82
CA LEU A 309 5.19 6.40 -7.62
C LEU A 309 6.16 7.56 -7.90
N ILE A 310 7.28 7.31 -8.60
CA ILE A 310 8.20 8.38 -9.03
C ILE A 310 7.47 9.42 -9.88
N LEU A 311 6.60 8.99 -10.81
CA LEU A 311 5.78 9.89 -11.60
C LEU A 311 4.88 10.78 -10.74
N HIS A 312 4.10 10.21 -9.82
CA HIS A 312 3.24 11.01 -8.96
C HIS A 312 4.03 11.95 -8.06
N LEU A 313 5.20 11.56 -7.57
CA LEU A 313 6.07 12.48 -6.83
C LEU A 313 6.59 13.61 -7.74
N ALA A 314 7.01 13.30 -8.97
CA ALA A 314 7.53 14.28 -9.92
C ALA A 314 6.47 15.29 -10.39
N GLN A 315 5.18 14.95 -10.31
CA GLN A 315 4.09 15.90 -10.60
C GLN A 315 4.07 17.08 -9.62
N TRP A 316 4.66 16.93 -8.43
CA TRP A 316 4.68 17.96 -7.39
C TRP A 316 6.05 18.63 -7.28
N PRO A 317 6.17 19.96 -7.51
CA PRO A 317 7.45 20.68 -7.48
C PRO A 317 8.26 20.51 -6.18
N VAL A 318 7.57 20.34 -5.04
CA VAL A 318 8.19 20.11 -3.73
C VAL A 318 9.07 18.85 -3.68
N CYS A 319 8.82 17.87 -4.56
CA CYS A 319 9.58 16.62 -4.61
C CYS A 319 10.76 16.65 -5.59
N HIS A 320 10.84 17.64 -6.49
CA HIS A 320 11.81 17.65 -7.59
C HIS A 320 13.25 17.58 -7.13
N GLU A 321 13.63 18.43 -6.16
CA GLU A 321 15.00 18.45 -5.64
C GLU A 321 15.40 17.10 -5.04
N THR A 322 14.50 16.46 -4.30
CA THR A 322 14.76 15.16 -3.70
C THR A 322 14.90 14.08 -4.79
N LEU A 323 14.04 14.07 -5.81
CA LEU A 323 14.12 13.13 -6.93
C LEU A 323 15.40 13.30 -7.75
N ILE A 324 15.83 14.54 -8.00
CA ILE A 324 17.11 14.85 -8.65
C ILE A 324 18.26 14.32 -7.81
N ARG A 325 18.27 14.62 -6.50
CA ARG A 325 19.32 14.20 -5.56
C ARG A 325 19.48 12.69 -5.47
N VAL A 326 18.39 11.92 -5.53
CA VAL A 326 18.46 10.44 -5.49
C VAL A 326 18.76 9.82 -6.87
N GLY A 327 18.91 10.64 -7.92
CA GLY A 327 19.22 10.20 -9.29
C GLY A 327 18.07 9.47 -9.97
N ALA A 328 16.83 9.93 -9.77
CA ALA A 328 15.65 9.30 -10.36
C ALA A 328 15.71 9.27 -11.90
N GLU A 329 16.17 10.35 -12.52
CA GLU A 329 16.31 10.48 -13.98
C GLU A 329 17.23 9.39 -14.56
N ASP A 330 18.42 9.21 -13.98
CA ASP A 330 19.38 8.19 -14.44
C ASP A 330 18.81 6.77 -14.33
N ALA A 331 18.04 6.50 -13.27
CA ALA A 331 17.44 5.19 -13.05
C ALA A 331 16.34 4.87 -14.06
N ILE A 332 15.54 5.85 -14.48
CA ILE A 332 14.41 5.62 -15.40
C ILE A 332 14.78 5.86 -16.87
N LYS A 333 15.96 6.42 -17.17
CA LYS A 333 16.42 6.68 -18.54
C LYS A 333 16.33 5.46 -19.47
N PRO A 334 16.67 4.22 -19.05
CA PRO A 334 16.46 3.04 -19.88
C PRO A 334 14.99 2.81 -20.24
N VAL A 335 14.07 3.08 -19.30
CA VAL A 335 12.62 2.95 -19.49
C VAL A 335 12.10 4.01 -20.46
N ALA A 336 12.64 5.24 -20.40
CA ALA A 336 12.24 6.35 -21.26
C ALA A 336 12.51 6.07 -22.76
N SER A 337 13.34 5.10 -23.12
CA SER A 337 13.53 4.70 -24.52
C SER A 337 12.35 3.90 -25.11
N MET A 338 11.44 3.42 -24.26
CA MET A 338 10.30 2.60 -24.68
C MET A 338 9.20 3.42 -25.36
N ASN A 339 8.48 2.78 -26.28
CA ASN A 339 7.31 3.34 -26.98
C ASN A 339 6.00 2.74 -26.47
N ASP A 340 5.91 2.54 -25.16
CA ASP A 340 4.73 2.01 -24.48
C ASP A 340 4.30 2.97 -23.34
N PRO A 341 3.22 2.69 -22.60
CA PRO A 341 2.77 3.56 -21.52
C PRO A 341 3.85 3.84 -20.45
N ARG A 342 4.75 2.90 -20.16
CA ARG A 342 5.83 3.09 -19.16
C ARG A 342 6.90 4.04 -19.68
N GLY A 343 7.25 3.91 -20.96
CA GLY A 343 8.15 4.85 -21.62
C GLY A 343 7.61 6.28 -21.62
N ILE A 344 6.29 6.45 -21.80
CA ILE A 344 5.63 7.77 -21.68
C ILE A 344 5.72 8.30 -20.26
N GLU A 345 5.43 7.47 -19.24
CA GLU A 345 5.54 7.85 -17.83
C GLU A 345 6.98 8.28 -17.48
N ALA A 346 7.99 7.53 -17.90
CA ALA A 346 9.40 7.85 -17.67
C ALA A 346 9.84 9.14 -18.38
N LYS A 347 9.47 9.34 -19.66
CA LYS A 347 9.74 10.60 -20.39
C LYS A 347 9.11 11.80 -19.68
N THR A 348 7.89 11.63 -19.16
CA THR A 348 7.19 12.69 -18.41
C THR A 348 7.95 13.08 -17.15
N VAL A 349 8.47 12.11 -16.40
CA VAL A 349 9.32 12.39 -15.24
C VAL A 349 10.57 13.15 -15.64
N CYS A 350 11.30 12.71 -16.67
CA CYS A 350 12.51 13.40 -17.12
C CYS A 350 12.22 14.87 -17.47
N ALA A 351 11.16 15.13 -18.24
CA ALA A 351 10.77 16.50 -18.63
C ALA A 351 10.43 17.38 -17.42
N LEU A 352 9.72 16.84 -16.42
CA LEU A 352 9.38 17.57 -15.19
C LEU A 352 10.63 17.95 -14.38
N LEU A 353 11.62 17.04 -14.29
CA LEU A 353 12.86 17.28 -13.55
C LEU A 353 13.83 18.20 -14.31
N GLU A 354 13.90 18.09 -15.64
CA GLU A 354 14.73 18.96 -16.50
C GLU A 354 14.26 20.42 -16.42
N ALA A 355 12.95 20.67 -16.54
CA ALA A 355 12.38 22.01 -16.39
C ALA A 355 12.75 22.67 -15.05
N LYS A 356 12.91 21.89 -13.97
CA LYS A 356 13.37 22.40 -12.67
C LYS A 356 14.86 22.75 -12.67
N LYS A 357 15.71 21.96 -13.32
CA LYS A 357 17.15 22.25 -13.43
C LYS A 357 17.38 23.54 -14.20
N ASP A 358 16.67 23.74 -15.31
CA ASP A 358 16.75 24.96 -16.11
C ASP A 358 16.31 26.19 -15.30
N ALA A 359 15.19 26.07 -14.56
CA ALA A 359 14.72 27.14 -13.69
C ALA A 359 15.74 27.51 -12.59
N LEU A 360 16.50 26.54 -12.06
CA LEU A 360 17.55 26.80 -11.09
C LEU A 360 18.78 27.44 -11.76
N ALA A 361 19.20 26.97 -12.93
CA ALA A 361 20.33 27.55 -13.67
C ALA A 361 20.09 29.03 -14.00
N MET A 362 18.88 29.40 -14.39
CA MET A 362 18.49 30.79 -14.66
C MET A 362 18.50 31.72 -13.43
N ILE A 363 18.50 31.18 -12.20
CA ILE A 363 18.59 31.99 -10.97
C ILE A 363 20.06 32.27 -10.61
N PHE A 364 20.98 31.40 -11.01
CA PHE A 364 22.40 31.49 -10.67
C PHE A 364 23.30 32.03 -11.80
N CYS A 365 22.75 32.21 -13.01
CA CYS A 365 23.35 32.96 -14.11
C CYS A 365 22.83 34.38 -14.11
#